data_AF-A0A2U1VYI0-F1
#
_entry.id   AF-A0A2U1VYI0-F1
#
_cell.length_a   1.000
_cell.length_b   1.000
_cell.length_c   1.000
_cell.angle_alpha   90.00
_cell.angle_beta   90.00
_cell.angle_gamma   90.00
#
_symmetry.space_group_name_H-M   'P 1'
#
loop_
_entity.id
_entity.type
_entity.pdbx_description
1 polymer ?
#
loop_
_entity_poly.entity_id
_entity_poly.type
_entity_poly.pdbx_seq_one_letter_code
_entity_poly.pdbx_strand_id
1 'polypeptide(L)' 'MQDIDRQRTLEYFERLGKERVRLYTAVDCERFLGGWQVRELAEEWLNAKDAEERSAPFWRRLMRRRAGA' A
#
# COMPACT_ATOMS: atom_id res chain seq x y z
N MET A 1 5.57 19.72 9.89
CA MET A 1 5.99 18.32 10.04
C MET A 1 6.18 17.75 8.62
N GLN A 2 7.06 18.42 7.87
CA GLN A 2 8.27 17.87 7.22
C GLN A 2 7.98 16.69 6.28
N ASP A 3 7.94 16.98 4.97
CA ASP A 3 7.86 16.00 3.87
C ASP A 3 8.79 14.78 4.00
N ILE A 4 9.86 14.90 4.80
CA ILE A 4 10.78 13.81 5.14
C ILE A 4 10.06 12.68 5.89
N ASP A 5 9.12 12.98 6.79
CA ASP A 5 8.34 11.96 7.51
C ASP A 5 7.35 11.26 6.58
N ARG A 6 6.80 11.98 5.59
CA ARG A 6 5.92 11.42 4.56
C ARG A 6 6.68 10.42 3.70
N GLN A 7 7.84 10.81 3.17
CA GLN A 7 8.64 9.95 2.30
C GLN A 7 9.10 8.68 3.02
N ARG A 8 9.59 8.80 4.26
CA ARG A 8 9.98 7.66 5.10
C ARG A 8 8.82 6.70 5.36
N THR A 9 7.61 7.24 5.54
CA THR A 9 6.41 6.44 5.75
C THR A 9 6.00 5.67 4.49
N LEU A 10 6.09 6.31 3.31
CA LEU A 10 5.85 5.63 2.03
C LEU A 10 6.86 4.52 1.76
N GLU A 11 8.15 4.76 2.03
CA GLU A 11 9.19 3.73 1.93
C GLU A 11 8.94 2.57 2.89
N TYR A 12 8.44 2.87 4.09
CA TYR A 12 8.02 1.85 5.05
C TYR A 12 6.84 1.01 4.52
N PHE A 13 5.85 1.63 3.88
CA PHE A 13 4.74 0.92 3.24
C PHE A 13 5.19 0.02 2.09
N GLU A 14 6.09 0.50 1.22
CA GLU A 14 6.68 -0.31 0.16
C GLU A 14 7.38 -1.55 0.72
N ARG A 15 8.14 -1.40 1.82
CA ARG A 15 8.81 -2.51 2.49
C ARG A 15 7.84 -3.48 3.17
N LEU A 16 6.74 -2.97 3.73
CA LEU A 16 5.70 -3.78 4.37
C LEU A 16 4.88 -4.60 3.37
N GLY A 17 4.65 -4.03 2.20
CA GLY A 17 3.82 -4.59 1.16
C GLY A 17 2.32 -4.34 1.38
N LYS A 18 1.58 -4.37 0.26
CA LYS A 18 0.18 -3.97 0.16
C LYS A 18 -0.76 -4.67 1.14
N GLU A 19 -0.58 -5.97 1.34
CA GLU A 19 -1.45 -6.77 2.19
C GLU A 19 -1.32 -6.39 3.67
N ARG A 20 -0.10 -6.13 4.15
CA ARG A 20 0.12 -5.70 5.55
C ARG A 20 -0.35 -4.28 5.79
N VAL A 21 -0.15 -3.38 4.83
CA VAL A 21 -0.68 -2.00 4.92
C VAL A 21 -2.20 -2.03 4.98
N ARG A 22 -2.88 -2.88 4.18
CA ARG A 22 -4.34 -3.08 4.26
C ARG A 22 -4.78 -3.54 5.65
N LEU A 23 -4.07 -4.50 6.24
CA LEU A 23 -4.38 -4.99 7.58
C LEU A 23 -4.23 -3.89 8.63
N TYR A 24 -3.18 -3.06 8.56
CA TYR A 24 -3.04 -1.92 9.46
C TYR A 24 -4.10 -0.85 9.25
N THR A 25 -4.50 -0.57 7.99
CA THR A 25 -5.64 0.34 7.74
C THR A 25 -6.96 -0.19 8.28
N ALA A 26 -7.14 -1.51 8.30
CA ALA A 26 -8.31 -2.13 8.89
C ALA A 26 -8.24 -2.28 10.43
N VAL A 27 -7.02 -2.27 11.00
CA VAL A 27 -6.74 -2.48 12.43
C VAL A 27 -6.03 -1.26 13.01
N ASP A 28 -6.78 -0.40 13.68
CA ASP A 28 -6.31 0.73 14.50
C ASP A 28 -4.96 1.36 14.08
N CYS A 29 -4.99 2.12 12.97
CA CYS A 29 -3.81 2.83 12.45
C CYS A 29 -3.13 3.74 13.48
N GLU A 30 -3.87 4.34 14.42
CA GLU A 30 -3.26 5.26 15.38
C GLU A 30 -2.25 4.54 16.26
N ARG A 31 -2.57 3.29 16.62
CA ARG A 31 -1.75 2.45 17.48
C ARG A 31 -0.56 1.81 16.76
N PHE A 32 -0.69 1.52 15.47
CA PHE A 32 0.32 0.77 14.70
C PHE A 32 1.18 1.60 13.77
N LEU A 33 0.64 2.70 13.24
CA LEU A 33 1.29 3.50 12.20
C LEU A 33 1.50 4.96 12.63
N GLY A 34 0.87 5.39 13.74
CA GLY A 34 1.09 6.71 14.33
C GLY A 34 0.12 7.75 13.78
N GLY A 35 -0.92 8.04 14.56
CA GLY A 35 -1.85 9.15 14.32
C GLY A 35 -2.69 9.08 13.03
N TRP A 36 -3.67 9.98 12.96
CA TRP A 36 -4.62 10.09 11.85
C TRP A 36 -3.96 10.34 10.48
N GLN A 37 -2.88 11.15 10.43
CA GLN A 37 -2.21 11.52 9.18
C GLN A 37 -1.59 10.33 8.44
N VAL A 38 -1.10 9.33 9.17
CA VAL A 38 -0.50 8.14 8.55
C VAL A 38 -1.56 7.21 7.96
N ARG A 39 -2.77 7.20 8.55
CA ARG A 39 -3.90 6.47 7.97
C ARG A 39 -4.30 7.02 6.61
N GLU A 40 -4.44 8.34 6.49
CA GLU A 40 -4.78 8.96 5.19
C GLU A 40 -3.71 8.70 4.15
N LEU A 41 -2.43 8.74 4.55
CA LEU A 41 -1.32 8.41 3.65
C LEU A 41 -1.33 6.93 3.22
N ALA A 42 -1.70 6.02 4.12
CA ALA A 42 -1.84 4.60 3.82
C ALA A 42 -3.00 4.35 2.84
N GLU A 43 -4.13 5.03 3.02
CA GLU A 43 -5.27 4.97 2.10
C GLU A 43 -4.91 5.52 0.71
N GLU A 44 -4.24 6.67 0.63
CA GLU A 44 -3.75 7.26 -0.63
C GLU A 44 -2.82 6.30 -1.36
N TRP A 45 -1.86 5.71 -0.65
CA TRP A 45 -0.91 4.74 -1.21
C TRP A 45 -1.61 3.45 -1.68
N LEU A 46 -2.56 2.93 -0.90
CA LEU A 46 -3.33 1.74 -1.29
C LEU A 46 -4.15 1.97 -2.55
N ASN A 47 -4.78 3.14 -2.66
CA ASN A 47 -5.56 3.51 -3.84
C ASN A 47 -4.66 3.64 -5.09
N ALA A 48 -3.47 4.23 -4.94
CA ALA A 48 -2.47 4.28 -6.00
C ALA A 48 -2.06 2.88 -6.47
N LYS A 49 -1.77 1.95 -5.54
CA LYS A 49 -1.43 0.56 -5.87
C LYS A 49 -2.59 -0.22 -6.50
N ASP A 50 -3.83 0.05 -6.10
CA ASP A 50 -5.01 -0.54 -6.74
C ASP A 50 -5.20 0.00 -8.17
N ALA A 51 -4.95 1.29 -8.39
CA ALA A 51 -4.98 1.90 -9.73
C ALA A 51 -3.87 1.34 -10.64
N GLU A 52 -2.66 1.15 -10.12
CA GLU A 52 -1.55 0.48 -10.83
C GLU A 52 -1.93 -0.96 -11.22
N GLU A 53 -2.51 -1.74 -10.32
CA GLU A 53 -2.96 -3.11 -10.59
C GLU A 53 -4.12 -3.18 -11.59
N ARG A 54 -5.03 -2.21 -11.58
CA ARG A 54 -6.13 -2.11 -12.56
C ARG A 54 -5.62 -1.65 -13.93
N SER A 55 -4.61 -0.81 -13.96
CA SER A 55 -3.98 -0.31 -15.19
C SER A 55 -3.00 -1.29 -15.82
N ALA A 56 -2.61 -2.35 -15.08
CA ALA A 56 -1.75 -3.38 -15.62
C ALA A 56 -2.46 -4.13 -16.77
N PRO A 57 -1.82 -4.24 -17.95
CA PRO A 57 -2.43 -4.89 -19.10
C PRO A 57 -2.81 -6.33 -18.77
N PHE A 58 -4.03 -6.71 -19.17
CA PHE A 58 -4.69 -7.99 -18.89
C PHE A 58 -3.78 -9.21 -19.10
N TRP A 59 -2.85 -9.14 -20.05
CA TRP A 59 -1.84 -10.16 -20.36
C TRP A 59 -0.85 -10.45 -19.20
N ARG A 60 -0.43 -9.44 -18.42
CA ARG A 60 0.42 -9.65 -17.23
C ARG A 60 -0.34 -10.41 -16.12
N ARG A 61 -1.64 -10.16 -16.01
CA ARG A 61 -2.52 -10.82 -15.02
C ARG A 61 -2.73 -12.30 -15.37
N LEU A 62 -2.78 -12.66 -16.66
CA LEU A 62 -2.91 -14.04 -17.12
C LEU A 62 -1.60 -14.85 -16.92
N MET A 63 -0.44 -14.25 -17.20
CA MET A 63 0.88 -14.92 -17.02
C MET A 63 1.16 -15.27 -15.55
N ARG A 64 0.74 -14.45 -14.60
CA ARG A 64 0.91 -14.74 -13.15
C ARG A 64 0.09 -15.94 -12.67
N ARG A 65 -1.01 -16.27 -13.35
CA ARG A 65 -1.82 -17.48 -13.07
C ARG A 65 -1.26 -18.76 -13.69
N ARG A 66 -0.42 -18.66 -14.73
CA ARG A 66 0.12 -19.83 -15.43
C ARG A 66 1.48 -20.31 -14.91
N ALA A 67 2.17 -19.49 -14.11
CA ALA A 67 3.44 -19.86 -13.48
C ALA A 67 3.28 -20.61 -12.13
N GLY A 68 2.07 -21.08 -11.81
CA GLY A 68 1.76 -21.81 -10.58
C GLY A 68 0.90 -23.06 -10.82
N ALA A 69 1.09 -23.74 -11.95
CA ALA A 69 0.52 -25.05 -12.24
C ALA A 69 1.64 -26.06 -12.50
#